data_AF-A0A9E2NJP9-F1
#
_entry.id   AF-A0A9E2NJP9-F1
#
_cell.length_a   1.000
_cell.length_b   1.000
_cell.length_c   1.000
_cell.angle_alpha   90.00
_cell.angle_beta   90.00
_cell.angle_gamma   90.00
#
_symmetry.space_group_name_H-M   'P 1'
#
loop_
_entity.id
_entity.type
_entity.pdbx_description
1 polymer ?
#
loop_
_entity_poly.entity_id
_entity_poly.type
_entity_poly.pdbx_seq_one_letter_code
_entity_poly.pdbx_strand_id
1 'polypeptide(L)'
;MNQQLQKKLVGLENKIYDKIMHSVSEQEKIVYNMLSDLIKELQQLLMHINDMSNDSFYRSLLLSGHTQYEDIIEETLEILEELIEMPFKILIGKKLYVAIEDQMADLDDWIETINEEIEDASKVFPYIEAWDIGVFLEGIN
;
A
#
# COMPACT_ATOMS: atom_id res chain seq x y z
N MET A 1 -14.37 -9.39 4.03
CA MET A 1 -13.81 -8.03 4.01
C MET A 1 -12.65 -7.90 3.04
N ASN A 2 -11.58 -8.70 3.11
CA ASN A 2 -10.44 -8.64 2.14
C ASN A 2 -10.83 -8.68 0.64
N GLN A 3 -11.93 -9.37 0.26
CA GLN A 3 -12.37 -9.46 -1.14
C GLN A 3 -12.69 -8.11 -1.82
N GLN A 4 -13.16 -7.10 -1.08
CA GLN A 4 -13.46 -5.78 -1.66
C GLN A 4 -12.16 -5.00 -1.95
N LEU A 5 -11.24 -4.95 -0.99
CA LEU A 5 -9.93 -4.32 -1.15
C LEU A 5 -9.11 -4.98 -2.27
N GLN A 6 -9.10 -6.32 -2.33
CA GLN A 6 -8.47 -7.08 -3.43
C GLN A 6 -9.05 -6.72 -4.80
N LYS A 7 -10.38 -6.59 -4.88
CA LYS A 7 -11.04 -6.18 -6.13
C LYS A 7 -10.66 -4.76 -6.53
N LYS A 8 -10.54 -3.84 -5.57
CA LYS A 8 -10.10 -2.46 -5.81
C LYS A 8 -8.66 -2.43 -6.31
N LEU A 9 -7.74 -3.15 -5.65
CA LEU A 9 -6.34 -3.30 -6.08
C LEU A 9 -6.21 -3.83 -7.51
N VAL A 10 -6.91 -4.92 -7.85
CA VAL A 10 -6.91 -5.45 -9.23
C VAL A 10 -7.47 -4.42 -10.22
N GLY A 11 -8.48 -3.65 -9.83
CA GLY A 11 -9.00 -2.55 -10.64
C GLY A 11 -7.94 -1.48 -10.92
N LEU A 12 -7.21 -1.05 -9.89
CA LEU A 12 -6.14 -0.06 -10.00
C LEU A 12 -4.96 -0.58 -10.82
N GLU A 13 -4.56 -1.84 -10.63
CA GLU A 13 -3.49 -2.48 -11.40
C GLU A 13 -3.78 -2.45 -12.91
N ASN A 14 -5.02 -2.77 -13.29
CA ASN A 14 -5.45 -2.69 -14.69
C ASN A 14 -5.40 -1.24 -15.22
N LYS A 15 -5.85 -0.25 -14.42
CA LYS A 15 -5.76 1.17 -14.81
C LYS A 15 -4.31 1.59 -15.01
N ILE A 16 -3.39 1.18 -14.13
CA ILE A 16 -1.95 1.48 -14.25
C ILE A 16 -1.37 0.82 -15.51
N TYR A 17 -1.68 -0.45 -15.75
CA TYR A 17 -1.21 -1.14 -16.95
C TYR A 17 -1.62 -0.40 -18.23
N ASP A 18 -2.89 0.03 -18.30
CA ASP A 18 -3.38 0.84 -19.41
C ASP A 18 -2.62 2.16 -19.52
N LYS A 19 -2.33 2.85 -18.41
CA LYS A 19 -1.54 4.09 -18.42
C LYS A 19 -0.11 3.87 -18.91
N ILE A 20 0.56 2.80 -18.49
CA ILE A 20 1.92 2.44 -18.94
C ILE A 20 1.94 2.19 -20.45
N MET A 21 0.97 1.42 -20.97
CA MET A 21 0.88 1.09 -22.40
C MET A 21 0.65 2.30 -23.30
N HIS A 22 -0.02 3.33 -22.78
CA HIS A 22 -0.32 4.57 -23.51
C HIS A 22 0.63 5.73 -23.15
N SER A 23 1.62 5.48 -22.29
CA SER A 23 2.58 6.51 -21.87
C SER A 23 3.41 6.99 -23.07
N VAL A 24 3.44 8.31 -23.25
CA VAL A 24 4.12 8.94 -24.39
C VAL A 24 5.56 9.34 -24.08
N SER A 25 5.97 9.23 -22.81
CA SER A 25 7.32 9.56 -22.35
C SER A 25 7.86 8.51 -21.38
N GLU A 26 9.18 8.41 -21.30
CA GLU A 26 9.83 7.48 -20.37
C GLU A 26 9.60 7.86 -18.91
N GLN A 27 9.57 9.16 -18.61
CA GLN A 27 9.26 9.67 -17.27
C GLN A 27 7.86 9.26 -16.81
N GLU A 28 6.89 9.30 -17.72
CA GLU A 28 5.52 8.87 -17.44
C GLU A 28 5.45 7.37 -17.10
N LYS A 29 6.19 6.54 -17.85
CA LYS A 29 6.32 5.11 -17.54
C LYS A 29 6.96 4.86 -16.18
N ILE A 30 8.03 5.58 -15.85
CA ILE A 30 8.70 5.45 -14.55
C ILE A 30 7.72 5.70 -13.41
N VAL A 31 6.96 6.81 -13.46
CA VAL A 31 6.00 7.14 -12.40
C VAL A 31 4.89 6.10 -12.29
N TYR A 32 4.32 5.63 -13.40
CA TYR A 32 3.28 4.60 -13.34
C TYR A 32 3.84 3.22 -12.93
N ASN A 33 5.08 2.90 -13.26
CA ASN A 33 5.75 1.69 -12.76
C ASN A 33 5.93 1.76 -11.24
N MET A 34 6.33 2.91 -10.70
CA MET A 34 6.39 3.10 -9.24
C MET A 34 5.01 2.88 -8.62
N LEU A 35 3.97 3.54 -9.10
CA LEU A 35 2.60 3.29 -8.62
C LEU A 35 2.19 1.81 -8.73
N SER A 36 2.65 1.10 -9.77
CA SER A 36 2.43 -0.35 -9.92
C SER A 36 3.10 -1.15 -8.81
N ASP A 37 4.33 -0.80 -8.45
CA ASP A 37 5.09 -1.51 -7.42
C ASP A 37 4.47 -1.31 -6.04
N LEU A 38 4.03 -0.10 -5.71
CA LEU A 38 3.27 0.15 -4.48
C LEU A 38 1.96 -0.66 -4.41
N ILE A 39 1.22 -0.78 -5.52
CA ILE A 39 0.03 -1.64 -5.58
C ILE A 39 0.37 -3.10 -5.28
N LYS A 40 1.49 -3.61 -5.80
CA LYS A 40 1.93 -4.99 -5.53
C LYS A 40 2.31 -5.19 -4.07
N GLU A 41 2.94 -4.19 -3.45
CA GLU A 41 3.28 -4.23 -2.03
C GLU A 41 2.01 -4.25 -1.16
N LEU A 42 1.01 -3.43 -1.47
CA LEU A 42 -0.31 -3.47 -0.81
C LEU A 42 -1.01 -4.83 -1.00
N GLN A 43 -0.92 -5.43 -2.18
CA GLN A 43 -1.44 -6.78 -2.43
C GLN A 43 -0.75 -7.82 -1.54
N GLN A 44 0.58 -7.77 -1.43
CA GLN A 44 1.36 -8.67 -0.57
C GLN A 44 1.00 -8.49 0.90
N LEU A 45 0.86 -7.23 1.37
CA LEU A 45 0.42 -6.93 2.72
C LEU A 45 -0.95 -7.55 3.03
N LEU A 46 -1.94 -7.35 2.15
CA LEU A 46 -3.27 -7.95 2.31
C LEU A 46 -3.25 -9.48 2.27
N MET A 47 -2.33 -10.09 1.51
CA MET A 47 -2.13 -11.54 1.53
C MET A 47 -1.59 -12.00 2.88
N HIS A 48 -0.58 -11.31 3.43
CA HIS A 48 -0.05 -11.62 4.77
C HIS A 48 -1.12 -11.48 5.85
N ILE A 49 -1.91 -10.41 5.82
CA ILE A 49 -3.03 -10.21 6.75
C ILE A 49 -4.07 -11.34 6.63
N ASN A 50 -4.39 -11.75 5.39
CA ASN A 50 -5.29 -12.88 5.18
C ASN A 50 -4.74 -14.18 5.77
N ASP A 51 -3.45 -14.44 5.57
CA ASP A 51 -2.78 -15.63 6.11
C ASP A 51 -2.74 -15.59 7.64
N MET A 52 -2.44 -14.44 8.24
CA MET A 52 -2.53 -14.19 9.68
C MET A 52 -3.92 -14.48 10.23
N SER A 53 -4.97 -14.04 9.53
CA SER A 53 -6.36 -14.20 9.99
C SER A 53 -6.81 -15.66 10.15
N ASN A 54 -6.06 -16.62 9.60
CA ASN A 54 -6.29 -18.05 9.79
C ASN A 54 -5.86 -18.56 11.18
N ASP A 55 -4.98 -17.84 11.88
CA ASP A 55 -4.62 -18.13 13.27
C ASP A 55 -5.50 -17.32 14.24
N SER A 56 -5.99 -17.96 15.30
CA SER A 56 -6.87 -17.31 16.27
C SER A 56 -6.22 -16.14 17.03
N PHE A 57 -4.91 -16.20 17.28
CA PHE A 57 -4.18 -15.14 17.96
C PHE A 57 -4.08 -13.91 17.06
N TYR A 58 -3.54 -14.05 15.83
CA TYR A 58 -3.41 -12.90 14.93
C TYR A 58 -4.77 -12.38 14.49
N ARG A 59 -5.77 -13.24 14.33
CA ARG A 59 -7.14 -12.77 14.07
C ARG A 59 -7.66 -11.90 15.22
N SER A 60 -7.39 -12.27 16.47
CA SER A 60 -7.77 -11.43 17.61
C SER A 60 -7.03 -10.10 17.60
N LEU A 61 -5.74 -10.12 17.29
CA LEU A 61 -4.86 -8.95 17.16
C LEU A 61 -5.35 -7.98 16.08
N LEU A 62 -5.61 -8.50 14.87
CA LEU A 62 -6.13 -7.73 13.74
C LEU A 62 -7.54 -7.15 14.02
N LEU A 63 -8.31 -7.79 14.92
CA LEU A 63 -9.63 -7.32 15.34
C LEU A 63 -9.59 -6.38 16.56
N SER A 64 -8.47 -6.32 17.30
CA SER A 64 -8.35 -5.51 18.52
C SER A 64 -7.78 -4.11 18.29
N GLY A 65 -7.26 -3.81 17.09
CA GLY A 65 -6.57 -2.56 16.77
C GLY A 65 -7.47 -1.31 16.69
N HIS A 66 -6.92 -0.18 17.18
CA HIS A 66 -7.56 1.12 17.39
C HIS A 66 -7.79 1.99 16.14
N THR A 67 -7.41 1.51 14.96
CA THR A 67 -7.85 1.97 13.63
C THR A 67 -7.91 0.72 12.78
N GLN A 68 -9.00 0.49 12.03
CA GLN A 68 -9.06 -0.72 11.20
C GLN A 68 -8.02 -0.54 10.09
N TYR A 69 -7.05 -1.45 10.00
CA TYR A 69 -6.08 -1.46 8.88
C TYR A 69 -6.79 -1.39 7.52
N GLU A 70 -8.04 -1.87 7.46
CA GLU A 70 -8.91 -1.77 6.30
C GLU A 70 -9.19 -0.32 5.91
N ASP A 71 -9.38 0.59 6.88
CA ASP A 71 -9.59 2.02 6.65
C ASP A 71 -8.32 2.65 6.07
N ILE A 72 -7.14 2.39 6.68
CA ILE A 72 -5.84 2.92 6.21
C ILE A 72 -5.55 2.44 4.78
N ILE A 73 -5.76 1.15 4.51
CA ILE A 73 -5.59 0.59 3.17
C ILE A 73 -6.65 1.15 2.22
N GLU A 74 -7.90 1.31 2.63
CA GLU A 74 -8.95 1.88 1.78
C GLU A 74 -8.64 3.31 1.37
N GLU A 75 -8.25 4.17 2.32
CA GLU A 75 -7.83 5.56 2.09
C GLU A 75 -6.61 5.61 1.17
N THR A 76 -5.60 4.78 1.41
CA THR A 76 -4.44 4.63 0.51
C THR A 76 -4.87 4.31 -0.91
N LEU A 77 -5.81 3.37 -1.10
CA LEU A 77 -6.32 2.99 -2.42
C LEU A 77 -7.14 4.11 -3.09
N GLU A 78 -7.84 4.94 -2.31
CA GLU A 78 -8.54 6.12 -2.84
C GLU A 78 -7.55 7.16 -3.37
N ILE A 79 -6.50 7.45 -2.60
CA ILE A 79 -5.43 8.36 -3.04
C ILE A 79 -4.76 7.82 -4.31
N LEU A 80 -4.46 6.52 -4.36
CA LEU A 80 -3.88 5.90 -5.56
C LEU A 80 -4.81 6.01 -6.77
N GLU A 81 -6.11 5.79 -6.57
CA GLU A 81 -7.10 5.96 -7.63
C GLU A 81 -7.10 7.38 -8.19
N GLU A 82 -7.11 8.39 -7.31
CA GLU A 82 -7.01 9.80 -7.72
C GLU A 82 -5.72 10.08 -8.49
N LEU A 83 -4.57 9.60 -8.00
CA LEU A 83 -3.27 9.80 -8.64
C LEU A 83 -3.20 9.17 -10.03
N ILE A 84 -3.75 7.97 -10.20
CA ILE A 84 -3.79 7.25 -11.49
C ILE A 84 -4.69 7.98 -12.49
N GLU A 85 -5.80 8.57 -12.03
CA GLU A 85 -6.73 9.29 -12.89
C GLU A 85 -6.23 10.69 -13.28
N MET A 86 -5.34 11.30 -12.49
CA MET A 86 -4.79 12.61 -12.78
C MET A 86 -3.99 12.65 -14.10
N PRO A 87 -4.05 13.78 -14.84
CA PRO A 87 -3.13 14.03 -15.95
C PRO A 87 -1.68 14.04 -15.47
N PHE A 88 -0.77 13.38 -16.21
CA PHE A 88 0.64 13.26 -15.84
C PHE A 88 1.32 14.60 -15.52
N LYS A 89 1.00 15.67 -16.27
CA LYS A 89 1.52 17.03 -16.02
C LYS A 89 1.19 17.57 -14.63
N ILE A 90 0.04 17.18 -14.08
CA ILE A 90 -0.40 17.56 -12.74
C ILE A 90 0.28 16.66 -11.71
N LEU A 91 0.38 15.36 -12.01
CA LEU A 91 1.00 14.35 -11.14
C LEU A 91 2.45 14.72 -10.75
N ILE A 92 3.28 15.08 -11.74
CA ILE A 92 4.67 15.52 -11.50
C ILE A 92 4.75 16.85 -10.75
N GLY A 93 3.74 17.72 -10.91
CA GLY A 93 3.69 19.04 -10.27
C GLY A 93 3.21 19.01 -8.82
N LYS A 94 2.34 18.05 -8.47
CA LYS A 94 1.80 17.86 -7.12
C LYS A 94 2.77 17.16 -6.16
N LYS A 95 3.89 16.62 -6.65
CA LYS A 95 4.81 15.72 -5.93
C LYS A 95 4.05 14.52 -5.37
N LEU A 96 4.04 13.42 -6.13
CA LEU A 96 3.46 12.12 -5.75
C LEU A 96 3.64 11.79 -4.25
N TYR A 97 4.84 12.07 -3.73
CA TYR A 97 5.21 11.96 -2.33
C TYR A 97 4.22 12.63 -1.37
N VAL A 98 3.95 13.92 -1.55
CA VAL A 98 3.10 14.71 -0.63
C VAL A 98 1.67 14.19 -0.60
N ALA A 99 1.22 13.55 -1.69
CA ALA A 99 -0.11 13.01 -1.76
C ALA A 99 -0.29 11.72 -0.96
N ILE A 100 0.80 10.96 -0.74
CA ILE A 100 0.72 9.62 -0.14
C ILE A 100 1.49 9.49 1.18
N GLU A 101 2.35 10.44 1.52
CA GLU A 101 3.20 10.47 2.71
C GLU A 101 2.43 10.15 4.00
N ASP A 102 1.33 10.87 4.27
CA ASP A 102 0.53 10.67 5.48
C ASP A 102 -0.01 9.23 5.58
N GLN A 103 -0.54 8.69 4.48
CA GLN A 103 -1.07 7.33 4.44
C GLN A 103 0.01 6.25 4.59
N MET A 104 1.19 6.51 4.04
CA MET A 104 2.33 5.61 4.20
C MET A 104 2.84 5.60 5.63
N ALA A 105 2.86 6.75 6.31
CA ALA A 105 3.20 6.85 7.72
C ALA A 105 2.18 6.10 8.60
N ASP A 106 0.88 6.29 8.35
CA ASP A 106 -0.18 5.59 9.09
C ASP A 106 -0.10 4.06 8.90
N LEU A 107 0.25 3.61 7.69
CA LEU A 107 0.43 2.19 7.40
C LEU A 107 1.67 1.61 8.12
N ASP A 108 2.76 2.37 8.17
CA ASP A 108 4.01 1.99 8.84
C ASP A 108 3.82 1.87 10.35
N ASP A 109 3.24 2.91 10.98
CA ASP A 109 2.90 2.92 12.41
C ASP A 109 2.00 1.73 12.79
N TRP A 110 1.05 1.38 11.92
CA TRP A 110 0.19 0.22 12.12
C TRP A 110 0.96 -1.10 12.02
N ILE A 111 1.84 -1.25 11.02
CA ILE A 111 2.68 -2.44 10.85
C ILE A 111 3.61 -2.61 12.06
N GLU A 112 4.22 -1.52 12.55
CA GLU A 112 5.07 -1.52 13.74
C GLU A 112 4.31 -2.02 14.97
N THR A 113 3.11 -1.45 15.22
CA THR A 113 2.25 -1.87 16.33
C THR A 113 1.95 -3.38 16.28
N ILE A 114 1.62 -3.92 15.10
CA ILE A 114 1.34 -5.35 14.93
C ILE A 114 2.59 -6.19 15.19
N ASN A 115 3.74 -5.78 14.68
CA ASN A 115 5.00 -6.49 14.88
C ASN A 115 5.40 -6.52 16.37
N GLU A 116 5.24 -5.41 17.10
CA GLU A 116 5.48 -5.34 18.54
C GLU A 116 4.58 -6.30 19.32
N GLU A 117 3.27 -6.33 19.02
CA GLU A 117 2.33 -7.23 19.69
C GLU A 117 2.61 -8.71 19.39
N ILE A 118 3.15 -9.04 18.20
CA ILE A 118 3.60 -10.39 17.84
C ILE A 118 4.85 -10.78 18.64
N GLU A 119 5.82 -9.87 18.75
CA GLU A 119 7.07 -10.07 19.50
C GLU A 119 6.78 -10.29 20.99
N ASP A 120 5.96 -9.44 21.60
CA ASP A 120 5.56 -9.52 23.01
C ASP A 120 4.85 -10.86 23.31
N ALA A 121 4.07 -11.37 22.37
CA ALA A 121 3.42 -12.67 22.48
C ALA A 121 4.36 -13.87 22.24
N SER A 122 5.66 -13.63 21.97
CA SER A 122 6.67 -14.64 21.63
C SER A 122 6.23 -15.55 20.48
N LYS A 123 5.52 -14.98 19.50
CA LYS A 123 5.00 -15.70 18.34
C LYS A 123 6.00 -15.64 17.19
N VAL A 124 6.21 -16.79 16.54
CA VAL A 124 7.02 -16.88 15.31
C VAL A 124 6.07 -16.73 14.12
N PHE A 125 5.99 -15.52 13.58
CA PHE A 125 5.31 -15.22 12.32
C PHE A 125 6.24 -14.36 11.46
N PRO A 126 6.13 -14.38 10.11
CA PRO A 126 6.90 -13.47 9.27
C PRO A 126 6.64 -12.03 9.71
N TYR A 127 7.72 -11.40 10.17
CA TYR A 127 7.82 -9.95 10.31
C TYR A 127 7.24 -9.32 9.04
N ILE A 128 6.23 -8.46 9.20
CA ILE A 128 5.81 -7.63 8.09
C ILE A 128 6.89 -6.56 8.02
N GLU A 129 7.77 -6.66 7.02
CA GLU A 129 8.83 -5.67 6.81
C GLU A 129 8.17 -4.32 6.55
N ALA A 130 8.26 -3.45 7.57
CA ALA A 130 7.95 -2.03 7.49
C ALA A 130 8.73 -1.47 6.29
N TRP A 131 7.99 -0.97 5.31
CA TRP A 131 8.54 -0.63 4.01
C TRP A 131 9.66 0.40 4.16
N ASP A 132 10.72 0.23 3.40
CA ASP A 132 11.69 1.30 3.17
C ASP A 132 11.07 2.30 2.18
N ILE A 133 9.96 2.96 2.59
CA ILE A 133 9.29 4.03 1.83
C ILE A 133 10.30 5.12 1.48
N GLY A 134 11.33 5.33 2.31
CA GLY A 134 12.48 6.19 2.01
C GLY A 134 13.17 5.82 0.69
N VAL A 135 13.38 4.54 0.41
CA VAL A 135 13.99 4.05 -0.85
C VAL A 135 13.05 4.25 -2.05
N PHE A 136 11.74 4.16 -1.84
CA PHE A 136 10.74 4.45 -2.88
C PHE A 136 10.80 5.91 -3.38
N LEU A 137 11.32 6.82 -2.54
CA LEU A 137 11.30 8.26 -2.76
C LEU A 137 12.65 8.83 -3.20
N GLU A 138 13.76 8.17 -2.85
CA GLU A 138 15.10 8.56 -3.29
C GLU A 138 15.32 8.36 -4.79
N GLY A 139 14.59 7.45 -5.44
CA GLY A 139 14.70 7.16 -6.87
C GLY A 139 14.17 8.24 -7.83
N ILE A 140 13.51 9.30 -7.31
CA ILE A 140 12.96 10.41 -8.11
C ILE A 140 13.91 11.65 -8.14
N ASN A 141 15.00 11.66 -7.38
CA ASN A 141 15.99 12.76 -7.38
C ASN A 141 17.03 12.67 -8.51
#